data_AF-A0A3B5L0E0-F1
#
_entry.id   AF-A0A3B5L0E0-F1
#
_cell.length_a   1.000
_cell.length_b   1.000
_cell.length_c   1.000
_cell.angle_alpha   90.00
_cell.angle_beta   90.00
_cell.angle_gamma   90.00
#
_symmetry.space_group_name_H-M   'P 1'
#
loop_
_entity.id
_entity.type
_entity.pdbx_description
1 polymer ?
#
loop_
_entity_poly.entity_id
_entity_poly.type
_entity_poly.pdbx_seq_one_letter_code
_entity_poly.pdbx_strand_id
1 'polypeptide(L)'
;AVDMLMKQEETKDLLNNHHRNGKGYVVVDCGGNYETIDFTVHKVMEGGSLKKLYEAPKNELGGQTVDKKFKVFLKEIFSNGVWDEYEQSFPSEVQKIMYDFICLKQLDEDVQINCPFNLGMLAEEHKEIETFFDSVEGASWDDGSIRISREKLKSFYDESLQGITESLGEILNKDLNIEKNLKIDFILLVGGFAESKILQKHINEQFGGEHKILCPVRPQEAILRGAVEFGRNPKIVTFRRSRFTYGVAVLKKFDESEHKQEKKLIADGKEWCKDIFKILLEVGQDVAWDETKEHFLNAADPKQTQMSVRLFRTEKKNPEYVDDSGVEEIGSFVVKLCRRRTEELIGPFKAAASLSGSLIGRAMKLI
;
A
#
# COMPACT_ATOMS: atom_id res chain seq x y z
N ALA A 1 27.08 -17.23 15.17
CA ALA A 1 26.72 -18.26 14.16
C ALA A 1 25.62 -19.19 14.67
N VAL A 2 25.72 -19.74 15.89
CA VAL A 2 24.70 -20.62 16.50
C VAL A 2 23.37 -19.88 16.78
N ASP A 3 23.40 -18.63 17.26
CA ASP A 3 22.19 -17.78 17.43
C ASP A 3 21.54 -17.34 16.10
N MET A 4 22.29 -17.39 15.01
CA MET A 4 21.88 -16.91 13.68
C MET A 4 21.03 -17.93 12.92
N LEU A 5 21.23 -19.22 13.24
CA LEU A 5 20.40 -20.35 12.75
C LEU A 5 19.12 -20.49 13.59
N MET A 6 19.20 -20.31 14.91
CA MET A 6 18.04 -20.42 15.83
C MET A 6 16.88 -19.47 15.48
N LYS A 7 17.16 -18.22 15.07
CA LYS A 7 16.11 -17.25 14.66
C LYS A 7 15.46 -17.57 13.30
N GLN A 8 16.18 -18.23 12.39
CA GLN A 8 15.62 -18.68 11.10
C GLN A 8 14.69 -19.88 11.28
N GLU A 9 15.03 -20.79 12.20
CA GLU A 9 14.16 -21.91 12.59
C GLU A 9 12.91 -21.41 13.32
N GLU A 10 13.00 -20.48 14.28
CA GLU A 10 11.79 -19.91 14.91
C GLU A 10 10.87 -19.21 13.90
N THR A 11 11.42 -18.52 12.90
CA THR A 11 10.60 -17.86 11.85
C THR A 11 9.95 -18.89 10.91
N LYS A 12 10.65 -19.99 10.58
CA LYS A 12 10.15 -21.08 9.73
C LYS A 12 9.16 -22.01 10.46
N ASP A 13 9.42 -22.33 11.73
CA ASP A 13 8.55 -23.12 12.60
C ASP A 13 7.28 -22.34 12.95
N LEU A 14 7.37 -21.02 13.08
CA LEU A 14 6.17 -20.19 13.16
C LEU A 14 5.36 -20.28 11.86
N LEU A 15 6.00 -20.31 10.69
CA LEU A 15 5.35 -20.32 9.35
C LEU A 15 4.73 -21.68 8.95
N ASN A 16 5.17 -22.79 9.56
CA ASN A 16 4.71 -24.13 9.20
C ASN A 16 3.72 -24.72 10.23
N ASN A 17 2.54 -25.08 9.73
CA ASN A 17 1.57 -26.07 10.24
C ASN A 17 0.52 -25.65 11.30
N HIS A 18 -0.75 -25.75 10.87
CA HIS A 18 -2.03 -25.93 11.58
C HIS A 18 -2.45 -24.98 12.72
N HIS A 19 -1.54 -24.42 13.51
CA HIS A 19 -1.86 -23.51 14.64
C HIS A 19 -2.15 -22.06 14.23
N ARG A 20 -2.15 -21.77 12.91
CA ARG A 20 -2.41 -20.44 12.35
C ARG A 20 -3.80 -20.27 11.75
N ASN A 21 -4.55 -21.34 11.53
CA ASN A 21 -5.87 -21.24 10.92
C ASN A 21 -6.73 -20.25 11.72
N GLY A 22 -7.25 -19.24 11.03
CA GLY A 22 -8.09 -18.20 11.63
C GLY A 22 -7.34 -17.03 12.27
N LYS A 23 -6.01 -17.10 12.45
CA LYS A 23 -5.22 -16.01 13.04
C LYS A 23 -5.02 -14.87 12.06
N GLY A 24 -5.12 -13.65 12.59
CA GLY A 24 -4.81 -12.43 11.86
C GLY A 24 -3.38 -11.96 12.10
N TYR A 25 -2.80 -11.32 11.11
CA TYR A 25 -1.53 -10.61 11.24
C TYR A 25 -1.51 -9.34 10.42
N VAL A 26 -0.79 -8.34 10.91
CA VAL A 26 -0.52 -7.08 10.20
C VAL A 26 0.85 -7.20 9.57
N VAL A 27 0.94 -6.94 8.27
CA VAL A 27 2.21 -6.68 7.58
C VAL A 27 2.41 -5.18 7.55
N VAL A 28 3.54 -4.73 8.08
CA VAL A 28 4.00 -3.34 8.01
C VAL A 28 5.18 -3.33 7.04
N ASP A 29 4.93 -2.89 5.81
CA ASP A 29 5.97 -2.70 4.82
C ASP A 29 6.59 -1.31 5.02
N CYS A 30 7.71 -1.30 5.74
CA CYS A 30 8.53 -0.14 6.01
C CYS A 30 9.46 0.09 4.81
N GLY A 31 8.95 0.79 3.79
CA GLY A 31 9.71 1.14 2.59
C GLY A 31 11.09 1.73 2.91
N GLY A 32 12.13 1.22 2.25
CA GLY A 32 13.52 1.67 2.49
C GLY A 32 13.90 2.96 1.77
N ASN A 33 13.43 3.12 0.52
CA ASN A 33 13.78 4.24 -0.38
C ASN A 33 12.55 5.04 -0.83
N TYR A 34 11.36 4.75 -0.31
CA TYR A 34 10.13 5.47 -0.63
C TYR A 34 9.59 6.10 0.65
N GLU A 35 8.82 7.16 0.51
CA GLU A 35 8.25 7.90 1.64
C GLU A 35 7.18 7.07 2.39
N THR A 36 6.73 5.94 1.84
CA THR A 36 5.51 5.28 2.31
C THR A 36 5.74 4.07 3.20
N ILE A 37 4.90 3.93 4.23
CA ILE A 37 4.72 2.70 4.99
C ILE A 37 3.36 2.10 4.65
N ASP A 38 3.33 0.86 4.17
CA ASP A 38 2.07 0.21 3.82
C ASP A 38 1.64 -0.77 4.93
N PHE A 39 0.41 -0.62 5.42
CA PHE A 39 -0.16 -1.53 6.41
C PHE A 39 -1.20 -2.43 5.76
N THR A 40 -1.01 -3.74 5.87
CA THR A 40 -1.96 -4.72 5.34
C THR A 40 -2.32 -5.79 6.37
N VAL A 41 -3.62 -5.97 6.61
CA VAL A 41 -4.13 -7.03 7.48
C VAL A 41 -4.44 -8.27 6.66
N HIS A 42 -3.93 -9.41 7.11
CA HIS A 42 -4.18 -10.71 6.52
C HIS A 42 -4.74 -11.68 7.54
N LYS A 43 -5.51 -12.65 7.07
CA LYS A 43 -5.94 -13.83 7.83
C LYS A 43 -5.40 -15.08 7.16
N VAL A 44 -4.87 -15.99 7.97
CA VAL A 44 -4.46 -17.31 7.49
C VAL A 44 -5.70 -18.22 7.43
N MET A 45 -5.98 -18.73 6.25
CA MET A 45 -7.07 -19.65 5.97
C MET A 45 -6.65 -21.10 6.22
N GLU A 46 -7.62 -22.00 6.27
CA GLU A 46 -7.36 -23.43 6.30
C GLU A 46 -6.51 -23.86 5.09
N GLY A 47 -5.50 -24.70 5.31
CA GLY A 47 -4.54 -25.08 4.29
C GLY A 47 -3.40 -24.07 4.08
N GLY A 48 -3.34 -23.00 4.89
CA GLY A 48 -2.20 -22.07 4.95
C GLY A 48 -2.22 -20.96 3.90
N SER A 49 -3.30 -20.82 3.13
CA SER A 49 -3.45 -19.69 2.20
C SER A 49 -3.83 -18.41 2.94
N LEU A 50 -3.69 -17.27 2.27
CA LEU A 50 -3.86 -15.95 2.84
C LEU A 50 -5.08 -15.25 2.26
N LYS A 51 -5.87 -14.63 3.14
CA LYS A 51 -6.93 -13.69 2.78
C LYS A 51 -6.51 -12.28 3.18
N LYS A 52 -6.39 -11.38 2.21
CA LYS A 52 -6.16 -9.95 2.47
C LYS A 52 -7.49 -9.34 2.92
N LEU A 53 -7.49 -8.78 4.12
CA LEU A 53 -8.70 -8.32 4.79
C LEU A 53 -8.84 -6.80 4.78
N TYR A 54 -7.74 -6.10 4.95
CA TYR A 54 -7.70 -4.64 4.98
C TYR A 54 -6.35 -4.15 4.50
N GLU A 55 -6.36 -2.95 3.94
CA GLU A 55 -5.19 -2.21 3.52
C GLU A 55 -5.41 -0.76 3.92
N ALA A 56 -4.49 -0.22 4.71
CA ALA A 56 -4.59 1.17 5.12
C ALA A 56 -4.30 2.10 3.95
N PRO A 57 -4.81 3.35 3.99
CA PRO A 57 -4.34 4.40 3.10
C PRO A 57 -2.82 4.55 3.18
N LYS A 58 -2.20 4.93 2.06
CA LYS A 58 -0.78 5.26 2.03
C LYS A 58 -0.51 6.47 2.93
N ASN A 59 0.66 6.47 3.56
CA ASN A 59 1.17 7.56 4.39
C ASN A 59 2.60 7.93 3.95
N GLU A 60 3.18 8.97 4.54
CA GLU A 60 4.54 9.45 4.26
C GLU A 60 5.45 9.32 5.49
N LEU A 61 5.42 8.15 6.15
CA LEU A 61 6.11 7.91 7.42
C LEU A 61 7.40 7.08 7.28
N GLY A 62 7.83 6.79 6.05
CA GLY A 62 8.94 5.91 5.72
C GLY A 62 10.32 6.47 6.08
N GLY A 63 11.36 5.71 5.73
CA GLY A 63 12.75 6.05 6.09
C GLY A 63 13.27 7.37 5.50
N GLN A 64 12.65 7.88 4.43
CA GLN A 64 13.00 9.19 3.86
C GLN A 64 12.67 10.36 4.79
N THR A 65 11.68 10.23 5.67
CA THR A 65 11.35 11.28 6.64
C THR A 65 12.52 11.52 7.60
N VAL A 66 13.20 10.43 8.00
CA VAL A 66 14.44 10.49 8.80
C VAL A 66 15.58 11.15 8.00
N ASP A 67 15.72 10.82 6.71
CA ASP A 67 16.75 11.41 5.84
C ASP A 67 16.56 12.93 5.68
N LYS A 68 15.31 13.38 5.59
CA LYS A 68 14.97 14.81 5.55
C LYS A 68 15.39 15.52 6.84
N LYS A 69 15.15 14.92 8.02
CA LYS A 69 15.58 15.50 9.31
C LYS A 69 17.10 15.56 9.42
N PHE A 70 17.81 14.54 8.95
CA PHE A 70 19.27 14.57 8.89
C PHE A 70 19.80 15.70 8.01
N LYS A 71 19.20 15.91 6.83
CA LYS A 71 19.59 17.04 5.97
C LYS A 71 19.34 18.40 6.63
N VAL A 72 18.23 18.56 7.35
CA VAL A 72 17.96 19.76 8.15
C VAL A 72 19.03 19.93 9.24
N PHE A 73 19.40 18.85 9.92
CA PHE A 73 20.45 18.87 10.93
C PHE A 73 21.82 19.29 10.37
N LEU A 74 22.19 18.85 9.16
CA LEU A 74 23.42 19.33 8.50
C LEU A 74 23.37 20.83 8.18
N LYS A 75 22.21 21.38 7.81
CA LYS A 75 22.01 22.84 7.64
C LYS A 75 22.10 23.60 8.96
N GLU A 76 21.65 23.00 10.05
CA GLU A 76 21.77 23.57 11.39
C GLU A 76 23.22 23.61 11.85
N ILE A 77 23.99 22.52 11.64
CA ILE A 77 25.43 22.47 11.92
C ILE A 77 26.15 23.48 11.04
N PHE A 78 26.09 23.32 9.71
CA PHE A 78 26.80 24.17 8.75
C PHE A 78 25.93 25.37 8.36
N SER A 79 25.67 26.22 9.35
CA SER A 79 24.83 27.42 9.26
C SER A 79 25.42 28.49 8.32
N ASN A 80 24.72 29.62 8.15
CA ASN A 80 25.13 30.76 7.30
C ASN A 80 25.27 30.42 5.80
N GLY A 81 24.59 29.37 5.34
CA GLY A 81 24.57 29.00 3.92
C GLY A 81 25.71 28.07 3.49
N VAL A 82 26.63 27.70 4.38
CA VAL A 82 27.75 26.78 4.06
C VAL A 82 27.23 25.46 3.49
N TRP A 83 26.22 24.86 4.14
CA TRP A 83 25.60 23.64 3.60
C TRP A 83 24.94 23.85 2.24
N ASP A 84 24.24 24.97 2.05
CA ASP A 84 23.50 25.25 0.81
C ASP A 84 24.45 25.48 -0.38
N GLU A 85 25.59 26.12 -0.15
CA GLU A 85 26.65 26.29 -1.13
C GLU A 85 27.34 24.96 -1.45
N TYR A 86 27.66 24.18 -0.41
CA TYR A 86 28.24 22.85 -0.57
C TYR A 86 27.33 21.92 -1.39
N GLU A 87 26.03 21.95 -1.13
CA GLU A 87 25.05 21.15 -1.87
C GLU A 87 24.98 21.50 -3.36
N GLN A 88 25.12 22.79 -3.70
CA GLN A 88 25.15 23.25 -5.09
C GLN A 88 26.46 22.90 -5.79
N SER A 89 27.57 23.02 -5.07
CA SER A 89 28.92 22.92 -5.65
C SER A 89 29.41 21.46 -5.74
N PHE A 90 29.00 20.60 -4.81
CA PHE A 90 29.51 19.22 -4.66
C PHE A 90 28.39 18.17 -4.53
N PRO A 91 27.45 18.07 -5.49
CA PRO A 91 26.29 17.18 -5.38
C PRO A 91 26.65 15.70 -5.23
N SER A 92 27.75 15.23 -5.83
CA SER A 92 28.20 13.85 -5.69
C SER A 92 28.71 13.52 -4.28
N GLU A 93 29.33 14.48 -3.59
CA GLU A 93 29.79 14.28 -2.21
C GLU A 93 28.61 14.34 -1.23
N VAL A 94 27.61 15.20 -1.49
CA VAL A 94 26.34 15.17 -0.76
C VAL A 94 25.65 13.83 -0.90
N GLN A 95 25.55 13.28 -2.12
CA GLN A 95 24.97 11.94 -2.33
C GLN A 95 25.69 10.87 -1.51
N LYS A 96 27.02 10.96 -1.38
CA LYS A 96 27.81 10.05 -0.56
C LYS A 96 27.49 10.20 0.94
N ILE A 97 27.46 11.43 1.47
CA ILE A 97 27.07 11.69 2.87
C ILE A 97 25.68 11.09 3.16
N MET A 98 24.72 11.32 2.26
CA MET A 98 23.36 10.79 2.43
C MET A 98 23.33 9.26 2.36
N TYR A 99 24.10 8.64 1.48
CA TYR A 99 24.21 7.18 1.39
C TYR A 99 24.81 6.57 2.66
N ASP A 100 25.89 7.16 3.17
CA ASP A 100 26.54 6.72 4.40
C ASP A 100 25.55 6.82 5.57
N PHE A 101 24.80 7.92 5.67
CA PHE A 101 23.74 8.08 6.66
C PHE A 101 22.61 7.05 6.53
N ILE A 102 22.15 6.71 5.32
CA ILE A 102 21.10 5.70 5.12
C ILE A 102 21.49 4.34 5.71
N CYS A 103 22.77 3.99 5.66
CA CYS A 103 23.30 2.77 6.27
C CYS A 103 23.38 2.90 7.79
N LEU A 104 23.89 4.02 8.28
CA LEU A 104 24.12 4.27 9.70
C LEU A 104 22.83 4.47 10.49
N LYS A 105 21.80 5.09 9.90
CA LYS A 105 20.53 5.36 10.59
C LYS A 105 19.81 4.10 11.04
N GLN A 106 20.16 2.93 10.51
CA GLN A 106 19.58 1.65 10.93
C GLN A 106 20.07 1.20 12.32
N LEU A 107 21.15 1.81 12.81
CA LEU A 107 21.75 1.52 14.11
C LEU A 107 21.00 2.24 15.24
N ASP A 108 21.21 1.80 16.47
CA ASP A 108 20.68 2.44 17.70
C ASP A 108 21.84 2.81 18.63
N GLU A 109 22.79 3.57 18.09
CA GLU A 109 24.04 4.03 18.73
C GLU A 109 24.48 5.39 18.16
N ASP A 110 25.57 5.93 18.69
CA ASP A 110 26.21 7.11 18.10
C ASP A 110 26.72 6.78 16.70
N VAL A 111 26.49 7.67 15.75
CA VAL A 111 26.92 7.48 14.36
C VAL A 111 27.93 8.54 13.95
N GLN A 112 28.84 8.17 13.06
CA GLN A 112 29.87 9.05 12.55
C GLN A 112 29.89 9.04 11.03
N ILE A 113 29.98 10.21 10.43
CA ILE A 113 30.10 10.40 9.00
C ILE A 113 31.36 11.19 8.73
N ASN A 114 32.22 10.66 7.86
CA ASN A 114 33.43 11.37 7.44
C ASN A 114 33.04 12.68 6.76
N CYS A 115 33.59 13.79 7.24
CA CYS A 115 33.43 15.10 6.62
C CYS A 115 34.25 15.13 5.32
N PRO A 116 33.63 15.38 4.16
CA PRO A 116 34.38 15.50 2.91
C PRO A 116 35.30 16.72 2.93
N PHE A 117 36.44 16.61 2.26
CA PHE A 117 37.47 17.65 2.25
C PHE A 117 36.93 19.01 1.77
N ASN A 118 36.08 19.01 0.73
CA ASN A 118 35.50 20.24 0.20
C ASN A 118 34.50 20.90 1.18
N LEU A 119 33.76 20.11 1.95
CA LEU A 119 32.89 20.64 3.02
C LEU A 119 33.74 21.26 4.13
N GLY A 120 34.82 20.58 4.52
CA GLY A 120 35.78 21.10 5.50
C GLY A 120 36.38 22.44 5.08
N MET A 121 36.87 22.53 3.84
CA MET A 121 37.42 23.78 3.29
C MET A 121 36.39 24.92 3.28
N LEU A 122 35.17 24.69 2.79
CA LEU A 122 34.13 25.73 2.76
C LEU A 122 33.73 26.20 4.18
N ALA A 123 33.70 25.28 5.13
CA ALA A 123 33.43 25.62 6.53
C ALA A 123 34.55 26.51 7.11
N GLU A 124 35.82 26.17 6.85
CA GLU A 124 37.00 26.92 7.31
C GLU A 124 37.08 28.34 6.76
N GLU A 125 36.52 28.62 5.58
CA GLU A 125 36.42 29.99 5.04
C GLU A 125 35.56 30.91 5.92
N HIS A 126 34.67 30.34 6.74
CA HIS A 126 33.75 31.06 7.61
C HIS A 126 34.23 31.09 9.07
N LYS A 127 34.60 29.94 9.65
CA LYS A 127 35.12 29.79 11.02
C LYS A 127 35.75 28.40 11.21
N GLU A 128 36.47 28.20 12.33
CA GLU A 128 37.01 26.89 12.71
C GLU A 128 35.90 25.82 12.72
N ILE A 129 36.14 24.67 12.10
CA ILE A 129 35.09 23.67 11.83
C ILE A 129 34.43 23.16 13.12
N GLU A 130 35.21 22.93 14.16
CA GLU A 130 34.77 22.52 15.49
C GLU A 130 33.66 23.42 16.04
N THR A 131 33.78 24.73 15.80
CA THR A 131 32.87 25.75 16.34
C THR A 131 31.49 25.76 15.66
N PHE A 132 31.29 25.02 14.56
CA PHE A 132 29.95 24.78 13.99
C PHE A 132 29.11 23.85 14.86
N PHE A 133 29.74 23.01 15.68
CA PHE A 133 29.05 21.98 16.45
C PHE A 133 28.63 22.46 17.85
N ASP A 134 29.33 23.45 18.43
CA ASP A 134 29.13 23.92 19.81
C ASP A 134 27.68 24.31 20.16
N SER A 135 26.93 24.85 19.18
CA SER A 135 25.55 25.31 19.37
C SER A 135 24.48 24.30 18.94
N VAL A 136 24.88 23.14 18.41
CA VAL A 136 23.95 22.15 17.88
C VAL A 136 23.92 20.93 18.81
N GLU A 137 22.85 20.82 19.58
CA GLU A 137 22.66 19.71 20.53
C GLU A 137 22.85 18.36 19.84
N GLY A 138 23.61 17.46 20.45
CA GLY A 138 23.79 16.10 19.95
C GLY A 138 24.62 15.99 18.65
N ALA A 139 25.20 17.09 18.18
CA ALA A 139 26.27 17.11 17.19
C ALA A 139 27.62 17.26 17.90
N SER A 140 28.67 16.62 17.39
CA SER A 140 30.04 16.94 17.79
C SER A 140 31.03 16.67 16.66
N TRP A 141 32.14 17.37 16.68
CA TRP A 141 33.27 17.12 15.78
C TRP A 141 34.23 16.10 16.40
N ASP A 142 34.69 15.15 15.60
CA ASP A 142 35.66 14.13 16.01
C ASP A 142 36.65 13.88 14.86
N ASP A 143 37.78 14.59 14.88
CA ASP A 143 38.94 14.43 13.98
C ASP A 143 38.57 14.14 12.51
N GLY A 144 37.88 15.08 11.87
CA GLY A 144 37.44 14.92 10.47
C GLY A 144 36.08 14.26 10.30
N SER A 145 35.39 13.91 11.39
CA SER A 145 34.06 13.28 11.34
C SER A 145 32.98 14.10 12.03
N ILE A 146 31.80 14.10 11.40
CA ILE A 146 30.54 14.59 11.94
C ILE A 146 29.96 13.46 12.81
N ARG A 147 29.95 13.64 14.13
CA ARG A 147 29.34 12.69 15.06
C ARG A 147 27.92 13.14 15.41
N ILE A 148 26.99 12.20 15.39
CA ILE A 148 25.60 12.37 15.81
C ILE A 148 25.37 11.44 16.99
N SER A 149 24.99 12.02 18.13
CA SER A 149 24.60 11.24 19.31
C SER A 149 23.40 10.34 19.01
N ARG A 150 23.34 9.19 19.69
CA ARG A 150 22.20 8.27 19.62
C ARG A 150 20.87 8.97 19.92
N GLU A 151 20.83 9.85 20.92
CA GLU A 151 19.62 10.59 21.31
C GLU A 151 19.16 11.53 20.19
N LYS A 152 20.09 12.24 19.54
CA LYS A 152 19.75 13.10 18.39
C LYS A 152 19.30 12.27 17.19
N LEU A 153 19.97 11.16 16.89
CA LEU A 153 19.55 10.23 15.84
C LEU A 153 18.12 9.76 16.07
N LYS A 154 17.75 9.40 17.31
CA LYS A 154 16.37 9.04 17.67
C LYS A 154 15.37 10.15 17.41
N SER A 155 15.69 11.41 17.70
CA SER A 155 14.74 12.51 17.45
C SER A 155 14.38 12.68 15.96
N PHE A 156 15.24 12.22 15.04
CA PHE A 156 14.91 12.23 13.61
C PHE A 156 13.75 11.28 13.26
N TYR A 157 13.46 10.33 14.14
CA TYR A 157 12.42 9.33 13.97
C TYR A 157 11.07 9.71 14.57
N ASP A 158 10.99 10.75 15.41
CA ASP A 158 9.81 11.04 16.24
C ASP A 158 8.50 11.08 15.43
N GLU A 159 8.50 11.82 14.31
CA GLU A 159 7.36 11.95 13.40
C GLU A 159 6.95 10.60 12.80
N SER A 160 7.91 9.82 12.29
CA SER A 160 7.67 8.49 11.74
C SER A 160 7.15 7.52 12.80
N LEU A 161 7.78 7.46 13.97
CA LEU A 161 7.41 6.54 15.04
C LEU A 161 6.03 6.84 15.60
N GLN A 162 5.71 8.12 15.80
CA GLN A 162 4.39 8.54 16.24
C GLN A 162 3.33 8.12 15.22
N GLY A 163 3.50 8.48 13.94
CA GLY A 163 2.52 8.15 12.91
C GLY A 163 2.32 6.64 12.71
N ILE A 164 3.41 5.84 12.80
CA ILE A 164 3.30 4.37 12.72
C ILE A 164 2.53 3.83 13.92
N THR A 165 2.78 4.37 15.13
CA THR A 165 2.09 3.96 16.36
C THR A 165 0.61 4.28 16.28
N GLU A 166 0.25 5.47 15.82
CA GLU A 166 -1.14 5.88 15.61
C GLU A 166 -1.83 4.97 14.58
N SER A 167 -1.17 4.73 13.43
CA SER A 167 -1.71 3.85 12.37
C SER A 167 -1.93 2.41 12.84
N LEU A 168 -0.96 1.84 13.56
CA LEU A 168 -1.10 0.51 14.15
C LEU A 168 -2.17 0.48 15.23
N GLY A 169 -2.18 1.47 16.13
CA GLY A 169 -3.18 1.61 17.17
C GLY A 169 -4.58 1.66 16.58
N GLU A 170 -4.79 2.40 15.49
CA GLU A 170 -6.05 2.39 14.76
C GLU A 170 -6.38 1.02 14.16
N ILE A 171 -5.43 0.34 13.52
CA ILE A 171 -5.67 -0.96 12.90
C ILE A 171 -6.01 -2.04 13.95
N LEU A 172 -5.38 -1.96 15.12
CA LEU A 172 -5.47 -2.96 16.19
C LEU A 172 -6.65 -2.70 17.14
N ASN A 173 -6.92 -1.44 17.52
CA ASN A 173 -8.00 -1.08 18.45
C ASN A 173 -9.36 -0.94 17.77
N LYS A 174 -9.39 -0.62 16.49
CA LYS A 174 -10.68 -0.52 15.81
C LYS A 174 -11.26 -1.92 15.66
N ASP A 175 -12.48 -2.08 16.14
CA ASP A 175 -13.51 -2.89 15.48
C ASP A 175 -13.70 -2.37 14.04
N LEU A 176 -12.70 -2.52 13.14
CA LEU A 176 -12.78 -2.05 11.76
C LEU A 176 -13.90 -2.76 10.95
N ASN A 177 -14.77 -3.55 11.61
CA ASN A 177 -15.68 -4.50 10.98
C ASN A 177 -14.96 -5.36 9.92
N ILE A 178 -13.64 -5.52 10.05
CA ILE A 178 -12.83 -6.26 9.07
C ILE A 178 -13.37 -7.68 9.01
N GLU A 179 -13.50 -8.28 10.19
CA GLU A 179 -14.15 -9.55 10.45
C GLU A 179 -14.43 -9.67 11.96
N LYS A 180 -15.66 -10.09 12.34
CA LYS A 180 -16.01 -10.28 13.75
C LYS A 180 -15.12 -11.36 14.38
N ASN A 181 -14.61 -11.09 15.59
CA ASN A 181 -13.77 -12.00 16.38
C ASN A 181 -12.39 -12.33 15.76
N LEU A 182 -11.87 -11.51 14.84
CA LEU A 182 -10.51 -11.68 14.37
C LEU A 182 -9.52 -11.19 15.43
N LYS A 183 -8.71 -12.10 15.96
CA LYS A 183 -7.57 -11.74 16.80
C LYS A 183 -6.34 -11.52 15.93
N ILE A 184 -5.69 -10.36 16.08
CA ILE A 184 -4.37 -10.09 15.50
C ILE A 184 -3.32 -10.61 16.48
N ASP A 185 -2.59 -11.66 16.11
CA ASP A 185 -1.55 -12.25 16.96
C ASP A 185 -0.15 -11.74 16.62
N PHE A 186 0.08 -11.31 15.37
CA PHE A 186 1.41 -10.95 14.87
C PHE A 186 1.43 -9.61 14.15
N ILE A 187 2.52 -8.88 14.35
CA ILE A 187 2.90 -7.69 13.56
C ILE A 187 4.22 -8.03 12.87
N LEU A 188 4.22 -8.08 11.54
CA LEU A 188 5.36 -8.45 10.73
C LEU A 188 5.95 -7.20 10.07
N LEU A 189 7.13 -6.78 10.52
CA LEU A 189 7.89 -5.66 9.95
C LEU A 189 8.76 -6.16 8.79
N VAL A 190 8.56 -5.61 7.59
CA VAL A 190 9.32 -5.90 6.37
C VAL A 190 9.74 -4.61 5.69
N GLY A 191 10.60 -4.70 4.66
CA GLY A 191 11.08 -3.52 3.94
C GLY A 191 12.37 -2.92 4.52
N GLY A 192 13.04 -2.07 3.74
CA GLY A 192 14.38 -1.58 4.10
C GLY A 192 14.41 -0.77 5.41
N PHE A 193 13.36 0.00 5.69
CA PHE A 193 13.29 0.78 6.93
C PHE A 193 13.00 -0.09 8.17
N ALA A 194 12.47 -1.31 7.98
CA ALA A 194 12.34 -2.28 9.06
C ALA A 194 13.69 -2.81 9.55
N GLU A 195 14.81 -2.54 8.89
CA GLU A 195 16.15 -2.87 9.39
C GLU A 195 16.54 -2.04 10.61
N SER A 196 15.92 -0.87 10.79
CA SER A 196 16.20 0.08 11.86
C SER A 196 15.93 -0.51 13.24
N LYS A 197 16.97 -0.53 14.09
CA LYS A 197 16.87 -0.98 15.47
C LYS A 197 16.03 -0.04 16.33
N ILE A 198 16.06 1.25 16.04
CA ILE A 198 15.20 2.25 16.69
C ILE A 198 13.73 1.91 16.42
N LEU A 199 13.36 1.69 15.15
CA LEU A 199 11.99 1.31 14.77
C LEU A 199 11.57 -0.03 15.40
N GLN A 200 12.38 -1.09 15.26
CA GLN A 200 12.06 -2.40 15.82
C GLN A 200 11.82 -2.34 17.34
N LYS A 201 12.68 -1.61 18.05
CA LYS A 201 12.57 -1.44 19.50
C LYS A 201 11.30 -0.68 19.88
N HIS A 202 11.04 0.45 19.22
CA HIS A 202 9.84 1.27 19.48
C HIS A 202 8.55 0.47 19.30
N ILE A 203 8.41 -0.25 18.17
CA ILE A 203 7.21 -1.05 17.91
C ILE A 203 7.06 -2.19 18.93
N ASN A 204 8.16 -2.81 19.35
CA ASN A 204 8.14 -3.83 20.39
C ASN A 204 7.77 -3.27 21.76
N GLU A 205 8.23 -2.07 22.12
CA GLU A 205 7.85 -1.40 23.37
C GLU A 205 6.37 -1.02 23.39
N GLN A 206 5.82 -0.54 22.27
CA GLN A 206 4.42 -0.11 22.18
C GLN A 206 3.44 -1.29 22.09
N PHE A 207 3.78 -2.35 21.34
CA PHE A 207 2.82 -3.41 20.98
C PHE A 207 3.24 -4.82 21.40
N GLY A 208 4.48 -5.01 21.85
CA GLY A 208 5.05 -6.34 22.17
C GLY A 208 4.43 -7.02 23.39
N GLY A 209 3.72 -6.27 24.24
CA GLY A 209 2.97 -6.82 25.38
C GLY A 209 1.72 -7.60 24.97
N GLU A 210 1.09 -7.23 23.84
CA GLU A 210 -0.17 -7.80 23.36
C GLU A 210 -0.01 -8.63 22.09
N HIS A 211 0.97 -8.28 21.24
CA HIS A 211 1.20 -8.87 19.94
C HIS A 211 2.64 -9.37 19.80
N LYS A 212 2.84 -10.46 19.05
CA LYS A 212 4.19 -10.92 18.71
C LYS A 212 4.74 -10.11 17.54
N ILE A 213 5.78 -9.31 17.80
CA ILE A 213 6.47 -8.55 16.76
C ILE A 213 7.51 -9.45 16.08
N LEU A 214 7.44 -9.53 14.76
CA LEU A 214 8.35 -10.32 13.94
C LEU A 214 9.04 -9.41 12.93
N CYS A 215 10.35 -9.55 12.79
CA CYS A 215 11.13 -8.90 11.75
C CYS A 215 12.12 -9.92 11.17
N PRO A 216 12.07 -10.23 9.86
CA PRO A 216 13.02 -11.14 9.24
C PRO A 216 14.46 -10.63 9.37
N VAL A 217 15.45 -11.53 9.34
CA VAL A 217 16.87 -11.13 9.37
C VAL A 217 17.25 -10.22 8.20
N ARG A 218 16.59 -10.39 7.04
CA ARG A 218 16.74 -9.54 5.85
C ARG A 218 15.35 -9.03 5.43
N PRO A 219 14.84 -7.98 6.09
CA PRO A 219 13.47 -7.47 5.90
C PRO A 219 13.18 -7.04 4.46
N GLN A 220 14.15 -6.40 3.79
CA GLN A 220 14.01 -6.01 2.38
C GLN A 220 13.93 -7.22 1.44
N GLU A 221 14.76 -8.24 1.67
CA GLU A 221 14.77 -9.47 0.86
C GLU A 221 13.48 -10.29 1.04
N ALA A 222 12.84 -10.21 2.21
CA ALA A 222 11.58 -10.90 2.47
C ALA A 222 10.47 -10.48 1.49
N ILE A 223 10.43 -9.21 1.10
CA ILE A 223 9.49 -8.70 0.09
C ILE A 223 9.75 -9.35 -1.26
N LEU A 224 11.01 -9.36 -1.71
CA LEU A 224 11.40 -9.96 -2.99
C LEU A 224 11.09 -11.45 -3.03
N ARG A 225 11.41 -12.19 -1.96
CA ARG A 225 11.08 -13.61 -1.81
C ARG A 225 9.57 -13.83 -1.87
N GLY A 226 8.79 -13.02 -1.17
CA GLY A 226 7.32 -13.06 -1.21
C GLY A 226 6.78 -12.84 -2.63
N ALA A 227 7.35 -11.89 -3.37
CA ALA A 227 6.98 -11.63 -4.76
C ALA A 227 7.29 -12.81 -5.69
N VAL A 228 8.45 -13.46 -5.51
CA VAL A 228 8.82 -14.66 -6.28
C VAL A 228 7.87 -15.83 -5.97
N GLU A 229 7.59 -16.08 -4.69
CA GLU A 229 6.66 -17.15 -4.29
C GLU A 229 5.23 -16.87 -4.80
N PHE A 230 4.77 -15.63 -4.73
CA PHE A 230 3.49 -15.23 -5.31
C PHE A 230 3.45 -15.41 -6.83
N GLY A 231 4.55 -15.09 -7.53
CA GLY A 231 4.67 -15.32 -8.97
C GLY A 231 4.66 -16.81 -9.35
N ARG A 232 5.28 -17.67 -8.53
CA ARG A 232 5.28 -19.13 -8.70
C ARG A 232 3.92 -19.76 -8.42
N ASN A 233 3.23 -19.30 -7.39
CA ASN A 233 1.91 -19.81 -6.99
C ASN A 233 0.98 -18.68 -6.54
N PRO A 234 0.26 -18.03 -7.49
CA PRO A 234 -0.68 -16.97 -7.16
C PRO A 234 -1.84 -17.42 -6.24
N LYS A 235 -2.12 -18.73 -6.17
CA LYS A 235 -3.19 -19.30 -5.33
C LYS A 235 -2.95 -19.11 -3.83
N ILE A 236 -1.72 -18.76 -3.44
CA ILE A 236 -1.37 -18.49 -2.04
C ILE A 236 -2.17 -17.33 -1.45
N VAL A 237 -2.60 -16.36 -2.27
CA VAL A 237 -3.57 -15.33 -1.87
C VAL A 237 -4.92 -15.69 -2.49
N THR A 238 -5.75 -16.39 -1.71
CA THR A 238 -6.96 -17.02 -2.24
C THR A 238 -8.08 -16.02 -2.49
N PHE A 239 -8.19 -14.99 -1.64
CA PHE A 239 -9.26 -14.00 -1.71
C PHE A 239 -8.70 -12.58 -1.67
N ARG A 240 -9.27 -11.72 -2.51
CA ARG A 240 -9.02 -10.28 -2.51
C ARG A 240 -10.32 -9.54 -2.28
N ARG A 241 -10.28 -8.56 -1.38
CA ARG A 241 -11.39 -7.65 -1.13
C ARG A 241 -11.39 -6.55 -2.19
N SER A 242 -12.51 -6.34 -2.89
CA SER A 242 -12.63 -5.31 -3.92
C SER A 242 -12.46 -3.92 -3.31
N ARG A 243 -11.56 -3.09 -3.86
CA ARG A 243 -11.37 -1.70 -3.41
C ARG A 243 -12.45 -0.74 -3.92
N PHE A 244 -13.16 -1.13 -4.98
CA PHE A 244 -14.21 -0.32 -5.61
C PHE A 244 -15.45 -1.16 -5.88
N THR A 245 -16.58 -0.48 -6.00
CA THR A 245 -17.76 -1.03 -6.65
C THR A 245 -17.57 -0.89 -8.16
N TYR A 246 -17.63 -2.00 -8.87
CA TYR A 246 -17.54 -2.04 -10.33
C TYR A 246 -18.91 -2.28 -10.92
N GLY A 247 -19.20 -1.60 -12.02
CA GLY A 247 -20.47 -1.73 -12.70
C GLY A 247 -20.41 -1.38 -14.18
N VAL A 248 -21.56 -1.50 -14.82
CA VAL A 248 -21.76 -1.13 -16.22
C VAL A 248 -22.96 -0.22 -16.39
N ALA A 249 -22.90 0.67 -17.38
CA ALA A 249 -24.07 1.46 -17.77
C ALA A 249 -25.13 0.55 -18.42
N VAL A 250 -26.37 0.63 -17.93
CA VAL A 250 -27.51 -0.09 -18.52
C VAL A 250 -28.70 0.83 -18.75
N LEU A 251 -29.59 0.37 -19.64
CA LEU A 251 -30.94 0.90 -19.79
C LEU A 251 -31.89 0.02 -18.98
N LYS A 252 -32.75 0.63 -18.16
CA LYS A 252 -33.87 -0.04 -17.50
C LYS A 252 -35.19 0.56 -17.96
N LYS A 253 -36.30 -0.16 -17.79
CA LYS A 253 -37.63 0.43 -17.99
C LYS A 253 -37.79 1.61 -17.04
N PHE A 254 -38.30 2.73 -17.52
CA PHE A 254 -38.51 3.91 -16.68
C PHE A 254 -39.60 3.63 -15.63
N ASP A 255 -39.38 4.14 -14.43
CA ASP A 255 -40.27 4.04 -13.27
C ASP A 255 -40.15 5.37 -12.53
N GLU A 256 -41.25 6.13 -12.48
CA GLU A 256 -41.27 7.48 -11.92
C GLU A 256 -41.05 7.49 -10.40
N SER A 257 -41.26 6.36 -9.71
CA SER A 257 -41.04 6.23 -8.27
C SER A 257 -39.57 5.97 -7.89
N GLU A 258 -38.78 5.43 -8.83
CA GLU A 258 -37.37 5.06 -8.59
C GLU A 258 -36.39 5.94 -9.38
N HIS A 259 -36.78 6.44 -10.55
CA HIS A 259 -35.87 7.06 -11.50
C HIS A 259 -36.06 8.58 -11.60
N LYS A 260 -34.93 9.28 -11.71
CA LYS A 260 -34.88 10.72 -11.95
C LYS A 260 -35.48 11.06 -13.31
N GLN A 261 -36.35 12.07 -13.38
CA GLN A 261 -37.06 12.42 -14.60
C GLN A 261 -36.11 12.87 -15.72
N GLU A 262 -35.00 13.52 -15.39
CA GLU A 262 -33.95 13.91 -16.34
C GLU A 262 -33.22 12.71 -16.99
N LYS A 263 -33.39 11.50 -16.44
CA LYS A 263 -32.84 10.25 -16.97
C LYS A 263 -33.82 9.50 -17.87
N LYS A 264 -35.04 10.02 -18.04
CA LYS A 264 -36.04 9.45 -18.94
C LYS A 264 -35.61 9.58 -20.40
N LEU A 265 -35.72 8.48 -21.13
CA LEU A 265 -35.46 8.37 -22.56
C LEU A 265 -36.64 7.65 -23.20
N ILE A 266 -37.26 8.25 -24.21
CA ILE A 266 -38.32 7.62 -24.99
C ILE A 266 -37.70 7.06 -26.27
N ALA A 267 -37.81 5.75 -26.49
CA ALA A 267 -37.34 5.06 -27.68
C ALA A 267 -38.37 3.99 -28.09
N ASP A 268 -38.77 3.99 -29.37
CA ASP A 268 -39.79 3.08 -29.94
C ASP A 268 -41.10 3.03 -29.14
N GLY A 269 -41.56 4.20 -28.66
CA GLY A 269 -42.78 4.31 -27.87
C GLY A 269 -42.69 3.72 -26.45
N LYS A 270 -41.49 3.33 -26.00
CA LYS A 270 -41.22 2.84 -24.65
C LYS A 270 -40.38 3.84 -23.87
N GLU A 271 -40.64 3.92 -22.58
CA GLU A 271 -39.91 4.76 -21.65
C GLU A 271 -38.80 3.95 -20.96
N TRP A 272 -37.58 4.48 -21.04
CA TRP A 272 -36.38 3.91 -20.48
C TRP A 272 -35.71 4.90 -19.54
N CYS A 273 -35.03 4.40 -18.53
CA CYS A 273 -34.08 5.16 -17.73
C CYS A 273 -32.66 4.86 -18.24
N LYS A 274 -31.96 5.91 -18.68
CA LYS A 274 -30.56 5.81 -19.13
C LYS A 274 -29.58 6.00 -17.97
N ASP A 275 -28.34 5.61 -18.22
CA ASP A 275 -27.19 5.84 -17.33
C ASP A 275 -27.32 5.18 -15.95
N ILE A 276 -28.09 4.10 -15.83
CA ILE A 276 -28.18 3.31 -14.59
C ILE A 276 -26.86 2.58 -14.36
N PHE A 277 -26.35 2.65 -13.13
CA PHE A 277 -25.19 1.88 -12.69
C PHE A 277 -25.64 0.48 -12.29
N LYS A 278 -25.39 -0.53 -13.14
CA LYS A 278 -25.59 -1.92 -12.76
C LYS A 278 -24.34 -2.45 -12.07
N ILE A 279 -24.43 -2.70 -10.77
CA ILE A 279 -23.36 -3.30 -9.97
C ILE A 279 -23.05 -4.71 -10.48
N LEU A 280 -21.77 -4.96 -10.74
CA LEU A 280 -21.21 -6.28 -11.03
C LEU A 280 -20.45 -6.83 -9.82
N LEU A 281 -19.76 -5.96 -9.10
CA LEU A 281 -18.97 -6.28 -7.92
C LEU A 281 -19.06 -5.12 -6.93
N GLU A 282 -19.38 -5.39 -5.67
CA GLU A 282 -19.43 -4.33 -4.65
C GLU A 282 -18.06 -4.08 -4.01
N VAL A 283 -17.81 -2.83 -3.62
CA VAL A 283 -16.70 -2.49 -2.72
C VAL A 283 -16.78 -3.34 -1.44
N GLY A 284 -15.64 -3.85 -0.99
CA GLY A 284 -15.57 -4.71 0.20
C GLY A 284 -15.96 -6.17 -0.05
N GLN A 285 -16.44 -6.53 -1.24
CA GLN A 285 -16.76 -7.91 -1.59
C GLN A 285 -15.49 -8.74 -1.82
N ASP A 286 -15.43 -9.93 -1.22
CA ASP A 286 -14.36 -10.89 -1.47
C ASP A 286 -14.51 -11.54 -2.85
N VAL A 287 -13.40 -11.65 -3.59
CA VAL A 287 -13.32 -12.33 -4.88
C VAL A 287 -12.20 -13.36 -4.82
N ALA A 288 -12.50 -14.61 -5.14
CA ALA A 288 -11.46 -15.63 -5.22
C ALA A 288 -10.56 -15.42 -6.45
N TRP A 289 -9.30 -15.85 -6.38
CA TRP A 289 -8.32 -15.61 -7.45
C TRP A 289 -8.76 -16.17 -8.83
N ASP A 290 -9.53 -17.25 -8.85
CA ASP A 290 -10.09 -17.91 -10.03
C ASP A 290 -11.62 -17.76 -10.15
N GLU A 291 -12.24 -16.89 -9.35
CA GLU A 291 -13.68 -16.67 -9.41
C GLU A 291 -14.05 -15.98 -10.72
N THR A 292 -15.07 -16.53 -11.39
CA THR A 292 -15.72 -15.91 -12.53
C THR A 292 -17.16 -15.61 -12.17
N LYS A 293 -17.56 -14.34 -12.28
CA LYS A 293 -18.95 -13.92 -12.09
C LYS A 293 -19.63 -13.74 -13.44
N GLU A 294 -20.77 -14.39 -13.59
CA GLU A 294 -21.61 -14.27 -14.78
C GLU A 294 -22.67 -13.20 -14.57
N HIS A 295 -22.78 -12.27 -15.52
CA HIS A 295 -23.81 -11.25 -15.52
C HIS A 295 -24.53 -11.21 -16.86
N PHE A 296 -25.86 -11.09 -16.81
CA PHE A 296 -26.69 -11.02 -18.01
C PHE A 296 -26.97 -9.58 -18.41
N LEU A 297 -26.72 -9.26 -19.68
CA LEU A 297 -27.07 -7.98 -20.31
C LEU A 297 -27.98 -8.27 -21.50
N ASN A 298 -29.06 -7.51 -21.62
CA ASN A 298 -30.05 -7.68 -22.68
C ASN A 298 -29.92 -6.55 -23.70
N ALA A 299 -30.17 -6.87 -24.97
CA ALA A 299 -30.28 -5.86 -26.02
C ALA A 299 -31.45 -4.91 -25.72
N ALA A 300 -31.25 -3.63 -25.98
CA ALA A 300 -32.32 -2.63 -25.84
C ALA A 300 -33.31 -2.72 -27.01
N ASP A 301 -32.81 -3.10 -28.20
CA ASP A 301 -33.60 -3.30 -29.43
C ASP A 301 -33.39 -4.75 -29.93
N PRO A 302 -34.46 -5.51 -30.24
CA PRO A 302 -34.37 -6.83 -30.88
C PRO A 302 -33.54 -6.87 -32.18
N LYS A 303 -33.41 -5.74 -32.89
CA LYS A 303 -32.62 -5.62 -34.12
C LYS A 303 -31.14 -5.36 -33.86
N GLN A 304 -30.75 -5.07 -32.61
CA GLN A 304 -29.39 -4.74 -32.21
C GLN A 304 -28.43 -5.91 -32.50
N THR A 305 -27.39 -5.65 -33.31
CA THR A 305 -26.37 -6.64 -33.68
C THR A 305 -25.08 -6.50 -32.87
N GLN A 306 -24.93 -5.40 -32.14
CA GLN A 306 -23.79 -5.12 -31.29
C GLN A 306 -24.19 -4.28 -30.07
N MET A 307 -23.52 -4.51 -28.95
CA MET A 307 -23.73 -3.79 -27.69
C MET A 307 -22.43 -3.19 -27.21
N SER A 308 -22.39 -1.88 -26.99
CA SER A 308 -21.29 -1.23 -26.28
C SER A 308 -21.52 -1.37 -24.78
N VAL A 309 -20.55 -1.96 -24.08
CA VAL A 309 -20.55 -2.11 -22.63
C VAL A 309 -19.48 -1.18 -22.09
N ARG A 310 -19.91 -0.16 -21.34
CA ARG A 310 -19.04 0.78 -20.63
C ARG A 310 -18.88 0.34 -19.19
N LEU A 311 -17.65 0.22 -18.71
CA LEU A 311 -17.30 -0.17 -17.34
C LEU A 311 -16.98 1.06 -16.51
N PHE A 312 -17.48 1.05 -15.28
CA PHE A 312 -17.30 2.11 -14.31
C PHE A 312 -16.81 1.55 -12.98
N ARG A 313 -16.15 2.40 -12.18
CA ARG A 313 -15.80 2.14 -10.78
C ARG A 313 -16.20 3.31 -9.88
N THR A 314 -16.41 3.03 -8.60
CA THR A 314 -16.60 4.05 -7.55
C THR A 314 -16.26 3.49 -6.17
N GLU A 315 -15.90 4.34 -5.21
CA GLU A 315 -15.72 3.96 -3.80
C GLU A 315 -17.06 3.77 -3.05
N LYS A 316 -18.17 4.25 -3.64
CA LYS A 316 -19.51 4.12 -3.05
C LYS A 316 -20.02 2.69 -3.14
N LYS A 317 -20.69 2.22 -2.08
CA LYS A 317 -21.30 0.87 -2.07
C LYS A 317 -22.50 0.76 -3.01
N ASN A 318 -23.37 1.78 -3.01
CA ASN A 318 -24.64 1.77 -3.73
C ASN A 318 -24.74 2.97 -4.70
N PRO A 319 -23.96 3.03 -5.79
CA PRO A 319 -24.19 4.00 -6.85
C PRO A 319 -25.50 3.71 -7.58
N GLU A 320 -26.25 4.75 -7.96
CA GLU A 320 -27.50 4.62 -8.70
C GLU A 320 -27.27 4.87 -10.20
N TYR A 321 -26.49 5.90 -10.52
CA TYR A 321 -26.22 6.34 -11.89
C TYR A 321 -24.73 6.39 -12.19
N VAL A 322 -24.37 6.22 -13.47
CA VAL A 322 -22.97 6.23 -13.92
C VAL A 322 -22.34 7.64 -13.95
N ASP A 323 -23.15 8.67 -13.79
CA ASP A 323 -22.73 10.07 -13.63
C ASP A 323 -22.92 10.59 -12.20
N ASP A 324 -23.20 9.71 -11.23
CA ASP A 324 -23.15 10.08 -9.84
C ASP A 324 -21.73 10.55 -9.46
N SER A 325 -21.63 11.51 -8.55
CA SER A 325 -20.34 12.02 -8.07
C SER A 325 -19.44 10.89 -7.56
N GLY A 326 -18.18 10.87 -8.00
CA GLY A 326 -17.20 9.84 -7.65
C GLY A 326 -17.33 8.53 -8.44
N VAL A 327 -18.12 8.51 -9.52
CA VAL A 327 -18.12 7.41 -10.50
C VAL A 327 -17.21 7.75 -11.67
N GLU A 328 -16.34 6.81 -12.03
CA GLU A 328 -15.34 6.97 -13.10
C GLU A 328 -15.51 5.88 -14.16
N GLU A 329 -15.54 6.26 -15.45
CA GLU A 329 -15.44 5.30 -16.55
C GLU A 329 -14.01 4.80 -16.67
N ILE A 330 -13.82 3.48 -16.66
CA ILE A 330 -12.50 2.84 -16.72
C ILE A 330 -12.23 2.10 -18.03
N GLY A 331 -13.23 2.01 -18.90
CA GLY A 331 -13.09 1.42 -20.23
C GLY A 331 -14.40 0.99 -20.84
N SER A 332 -14.34 0.53 -22.08
CA SER A 332 -15.49 -0.01 -22.78
C SER A 332 -15.09 -1.10 -23.76
N PHE A 333 -16.05 -1.97 -24.09
CA PHE A 333 -15.87 -2.99 -25.12
C PHE A 333 -17.18 -3.23 -25.87
N VAL A 334 -17.08 -3.75 -27.09
CA VAL A 334 -18.24 -4.06 -27.94
C VAL A 334 -18.46 -5.56 -27.98
N VAL A 335 -19.66 -5.98 -27.60
CA VAL A 335 -20.13 -7.36 -27.72
C VAL A 335 -20.95 -7.50 -28.98
N LYS A 336 -20.55 -8.38 -29.91
CA LYS A 336 -21.38 -8.75 -31.05
C LYS A 336 -22.49 -9.67 -30.56
N LEU A 337 -23.74 -9.31 -30.84
CA LEU A 337 -24.92 -10.10 -30.50
C LEU A 337 -25.21 -11.07 -31.64
N CYS A 338 -25.00 -12.37 -31.43
CA CYS A 338 -25.41 -13.37 -32.40
C CYS A 338 -26.94 -13.46 -32.43
N ARG A 339 -27.54 -13.28 -33.63
CA ARG A 339 -28.93 -13.68 -33.85
C ARG A 339 -29.03 -15.19 -33.72
N ARG A 340 -29.79 -15.70 -32.76
CA ARG A 340 -30.26 -17.08 -32.82
C ARG A 340 -31.23 -17.18 -34.01
N ARG A 341 -30.93 -18.05 -34.98
CA ARG A 341 -31.97 -18.63 -35.83
C ARG A 341 -32.71 -19.63 -34.96
N THR A 342 -33.90 -19.24 -34.50
CA THR A 342 -35.09 -20.10 -34.37
C THR A 342 -36.17 -19.30 -33.69
N GLU A 343 -37.34 -19.29 -34.34
CA GLU A 343 -38.63 -19.03 -33.70
C GLU A 343 -38.74 -19.96 -32.47
N GLU A 344 -39.36 -19.45 -31.40
CA GLU A 344 -39.51 -20.02 -30.06
C GLU A 344 -38.47 -19.61 -29.01
N LEU A 345 -39.02 -19.04 -27.92
CA LEU A 345 -38.44 -18.63 -26.63
C LEU A 345 -37.76 -17.25 -26.59
N ILE A 346 -38.56 -16.25 -26.20
CA ILE A 346 -38.10 -15.03 -25.53
C ILE A 346 -37.42 -15.48 -24.22
N GLY A 347 -36.10 -15.63 -24.26
CA GLY A 347 -35.27 -15.95 -23.09
C GLY A 347 -34.09 -14.97 -23.00
N PRO A 348 -33.53 -14.76 -21.80
CA PRO A 348 -32.46 -13.80 -21.56
C PRO A 348 -31.24 -14.07 -22.45
N PHE A 349 -30.63 -13.00 -22.96
CA PHE A 349 -29.39 -13.10 -23.73
C PHE A 349 -28.27 -13.61 -22.81
N LYS A 350 -27.72 -14.79 -23.13
CA LYS A 350 -26.47 -15.28 -22.54
C LYS A 350 -25.29 -14.60 -23.24
N ALA A 351 -24.95 -13.39 -22.81
CA ALA A 351 -23.60 -12.87 -23.01
C ALA A 351 -22.78 -13.26 -21.77
N ALA A 352 -22.01 -14.34 -21.86
CA ALA A 352 -21.01 -14.65 -20.85
C ALA A 352 -19.87 -13.64 -21.01
N ALA A 353 -19.98 -12.50 -20.34
CA ALA A 353 -18.79 -11.72 -20.01
C ALA A 353 -18.08 -12.49 -18.90
N SER A 354 -17.18 -13.40 -19.29
CA SER A 354 -16.17 -13.93 -18.39
C SER A 354 -15.27 -12.76 -18.00
N LEU A 355 -15.64 -12.05 -16.93
CA LEU A 355 -14.67 -11.35 -16.13
C LEU A 355 -13.89 -12.44 -15.40
N SER A 356 -12.94 -13.05 -16.10
CA SER A 356 -11.94 -13.85 -15.43
C SER A 356 -11.23 -12.92 -14.45
N GLY A 357 -10.84 -13.45 -13.30
CA GLY A 357 -9.87 -12.78 -12.42
C GLY A 357 -8.60 -12.32 -13.17
N SER A 358 -8.36 -12.74 -14.43
CA SER A 358 -7.29 -12.23 -15.29
C SER A 358 -7.62 -10.96 -16.08
N LEU A 359 -8.87 -10.56 -16.31
CA LEU A 359 -9.21 -9.25 -16.93
C LEU A 359 -9.28 -8.16 -15.86
N ILE A 360 -9.84 -8.48 -14.70
CA ILE A 360 -9.68 -7.67 -13.48
C ILE A 360 -8.21 -7.69 -13.02
N GLY A 361 -7.53 -8.84 -13.16
CA GLY A 361 -6.10 -8.99 -12.87
C GLY A 361 -5.15 -8.41 -13.91
N ARG A 362 -5.59 -8.17 -15.16
CA ARG A 362 -4.83 -7.42 -16.17
C ARG A 362 -5.05 -5.92 -16.04
N ALA A 363 -6.26 -5.47 -15.68
CA ALA A 363 -6.51 -4.10 -15.30
C ALA A 363 -5.78 -3.72 -13.99
N MET A 364 -5.66 -4.66 -13.04
CA MET A 364 -4.82 -4.50 -11.83
C MET A 364 -3.33 -4.77 -12.04
N LYS A 365 -2.86 -5.13 -13.24
CA LYS A 365 -1.43 -5.23 -13.58
C LYS A 365 -0.89 -4.00 -14.32
N LEU A 366 -1.76 -3.02 -14.60
CA LEU A 366 -1.43 -1.79 -15.32
C LEU A 366 -1.77 -0.52 -14.51
N ILE A 367 -1.95 -0.65 -13.19
CA ILE A 367 -1.98 0.46 -12.22
C ILE A 367 -1.11 0.07 -11.02
#